data_AF-A0A3N5I3R3-F1
#
_entry.id   AF-A0A3N5I3R3-F1
#
_cell.length_a   1.000
_cell.length_b   1.000
_cell.length_c   1.000
_cell.angle_alpha   90.00
_cell.angle_beta   90.00
_cell.angle_gamma   90.00
#
_symmetry.space_group_name_H-M   'P 1'
#
loop_
_entity.id
_entity.type
_entity.pdbx_description
1 polymer ?
#
loop_
_entity_poly.entity_id
_entity_poly.type
_entity_poly.pdbx_seq_one_letter_code
_entity_poly.pdbx_strand_id
1 'polypeptide(L)' 'RKYEKEEKGKKYHRVERAYGSFMRSFTLPEDADGSKVSAEYKEGVLNVHLPKSEKAKPKSIEVKVS' A
#
# COMPACT_ATOMS: atom_id res chain seq x y z
N ARG A 1 5.28 -0.89 -14.14
CA ARG A 1 5.88 -2.24 -14.22
C ARG A 1 6.49 -2.35 -15.62
N LYS A 2 7.81 -2.45 -15.72
CA LYS A 2 8.52 -2.59 -17.01
C LYS A 2 8.88 -4.06 -17.19
N TYR A 3 8.86 -4.53 -18.43
CA TYR A 3 9.36 -5.85 -18.83
C TYR A 3 10.60 -5.62 -19.71
N GLU A 4 11.62 -4.94 -19.18
CA GLU A 4 12.73 -4.41 -20.00
C GLU A 4 13.99 -5.26 -19.87
N LYS A 5 14.38 -5.92 -20.98
CA LYS A 5 15.38 -6.99 -21.01
C LYS A 5 16.78 -6.42 -21.29
N GLU A 6 17.59 -6.30 -20.25
CA GLU A 6 19.06 -6.27 -20.40
C GLU A 6 19.71 -7.14 -19.32
N GLU A 7 19.93 -8.42 -19.67
CA GLU A 7 20.95 -9.25 -19.02
C GLU A 7 21.90 -9.74 -20.12
N LYS A 8 23.11 -9.18 -20.17
CA LYS A 8 24.17 -9.65 -21.06
C LYS A 8 24.70 -10.98 -20.52
N GLY A 9 24.33 -12.09 -21.15
CA GLY A 9 24.91 -13.42 -20.88
C GLY A 9 23.92 -14.58 -20.73
N LYS A 10 22.61 -14.31 -20.54
CA LYS A 10 21.59 -15.38 -20.42
C LYS A 10 20.45 -15.18 -21.43
N LYS A 11 20.21 -16.18 -22.27
CA LYS A 11 19.17 -16.16 -23.31
C LYS A 11 17.90 -16.82 -22.79
N TYR A 12 16.95 -16.01 -22.33
CA TYR A 12 15.63 -16.50 -21.91
C TYR A 12 14.71 -16.74 -23.12
N HIS A 13 14.11 -17.92 -23.22
CA HIS A 13 13.07 -18.26 -24.22
C HIS A 13 11.76 -17.49 -23.95
N ARG A 14 11.35 -17.35 -22.69
CA ARG A 14 10.14 -16.61 -22.27
C ARG A 14 10.32 -16.01 -20.88
N VAL A 15 9.73 -14.84 -20.66
CA VAL A 15 9.65 -14.17 -19.35
C VAL A 15 8.21 -13.74 -19.13
N GLU A 16 7.59 -14.22 -18.05
CA GLU A 16 6.18 -13.93 -17.73
C GLU A 16 6.04 -13.08 -16.45
N ARG A 17 7.03 -13.16 -15.55
CA ARG A 17 7.08 -12.37 -14.32
C ARG A 17 7.65 -10.98 -14.61
N ALA A 18 7.01 -9.96 -14.06
CA ALA A 18 7.55 -8.60 -14.06
C ALA A 18 8.77 -8.52 -13.13
N TYR A 19 9.74 -7.68 -13.49
CA TYR A 19 10.98 -7.48 -12.73
C TYR A 19 11.43 -6.00 -12.79
N GLY A 20 12.45 -5.69 -12.02
CA GLY A 20 12.97 -4.33 -11.86
C GLY A 20 12.33 -3.57 -10.69
N SER A 21 12.73 -2.31 -10.53
CA SER A 21 12.27 -1.44 -9.44
C SER A 21 10.77 -1.16 -9.55
N PHE A 22 10.09 -1.13 -8.41
CA PHE A 22 8.69 -0.75 -8.33
C PHE A 22 8.49 0.28 -7.21
N MET A 23 7.57 1.21 -7.44
CA MET A 23 7.12 2.20 -6.46
C MET A 23 5.61 2.33 -6.57
N ARG A 24 4.94 2.46 -5.42
CA ARG A 24 3.53 2.81 -5.31
C ARG A 24 3.38 3.85 -4.21
N SER A 25 2.47 4.79 -4.43
CA SER A 25 2.12 5.84 -3.47
C SER A 25 0.61 5.79 -3.26
N PHE A 26 0.19 6.00 -2.02
CA PHE A 26 -1.21 5.98 -1.62
C PHE A 26 -1.50 7.26 -0.85
N THR A 27 -2.65 7.87 -1.11
CA THR A 27 -3.18 8.94 -0.27
C THR A 27 -3.85 8.31 0.94
N LEU A 28 -3.47 8.73 2.14
CA LEU A 28 -4.08 8.23 3.37
C LEU A 28 -5.45 8.89 3.59
N PRO A 29 -6.44 8.13 4.08
CA PRO A 29 -7.68 8.70 4.60
C PRO A 29 -7.41 9.68 5.75
N GLU A 30 -8.29 10.64 5.97
CA GLU A 30 -8.19 11.62 7.07
C GLU A 30 -8.18 10.96 8.45
N ASP A 31 -8.82 9.80 8.57
CA ASP A 31 -8.93 9.06 9.82
C ASP A 31 -7.78 8.09 10.06
N ALA A 32 -6.74 8.05 9.22
CA ALA A 32 -5.54 7.22 9.43
C ALA A 32 -4.42 8.01 10.14
N ASP A 33 -3.80 7.40 11.15
CA ASP A 33 -2.65 7.98 11.85
C ASP A 33 -1.34 7.53 11.18
N GLY A 34 -0.81 8.39 10.30
CA GLY A 34 0.45 8.16 9.58
C GLY A 34 1.71 8.19 10.46
N SER A 35 1.62 8.56 11.73
CA SER A 35 2.78 8.53 12.65
C SER A 35 3.04 7.15 13.27
N LYS A 36 2.04 6.27 13.23
CA LYS A 36 2.06 4.93 13.88
C LYS A 36 2.00 3.78 12.88
N VAL A 37 2.65 3.93 11.73
CA VAL A 37 2.70 2.90 10.69
C VAL A 37 3.57 1.72 11.14
N SER A 38 3.11 0.50 10.91
CA SER A 38 3.93 -0.71 11.01
C SER A 38 3.80 -1.57 9.75
N ALA A 39 4.80 -2.41 9.48
CA ALA A 39 4.80 -3.25 8.29
C ALA A 39 5.46 -4.61 8.56
N GLU A 40 4.99 -5.64 7.87
CA GLU A 40 5.54 -6.98 7.89
C GLU A 40 5.59 -7.56 6.46
N TYR A 41 6.57 -8.41 6.19
CA TYR A 41 6.70 -9.10 4.91
C TYR A 41 6.75 -10.60 5.12
N LYS A 42 5.75 -11.30 4.61
CA LYS A 42 5.61 -12.74 4.77
C LYS A 42 5.07 -13.35 3.49
N GLU A 43 5.68 -14.47 3.06
CA GLU A 43 5.20 -15.28 1.92
C GLU A 43 4.99 -14.49 0.62
N GLY A 44 5.83 -13.47 0.36
CA GLY A 44 5.71 -12.67 -0.86
C GLY A 44 4.76 -11.48 -0.77
N VAL A 45 4.17 -11.22 0.41
CA VAL A 45 3.20 -10.14 0.63
C VAL A 45 3.74 -9.16 1.66
N LEU A 46 3.71 -7.87 1.32
CA LEU A 46 3.97 -6.76 2.23
C LEU A 46 2.64 -6.28 2.82
N ASN A 47 2.42 -6.53 4.12
CA ASN A 47 1.30 -5.97 4.87
C ASN A 47 1.75 -4.66 5.52
N VAL A 48 1.01 -3.58 5.27
CA VAL A 48 1.25 -2.26 5.88
C VAL A 48 0.03 -1.93 6.74
N HIS A 49 0.24 -1.74 8.05
CA HIS A 49 -0.80 -1.46 9.02
C HIS A 49 -0.76 0.01 9.44
N LEU A 50 -1.90 0.68 9.35
CA LEU A 50 -2.10 2.05 9.83
C LEU A 50 -3.29 2.06 10.79
N PRO A 51 -3.11 2.47 12.06
CA PRO A 51 -4.21 2.60 12.98
C PRO A 51 -5.07 3.82 12.63
N LYS A 52 -6.32 3.82 13.10
CA LYS A 52 -7.19 5.00 13.01
C LYS A 52 -6.75 6.07 14.02
N SER A 53 -6.86 7.32 13.62
CA SER A 53 -6.68 8.51 14.46
C SER A 53 -7.71 8.55 15.59
N GLU A 54 -7.32 8.99 16.77
CA GLU A 54 -8.21 9.06 17.96
C GLU A 54 -9.41 10.01 17.75
N LYS A 55 -9.27 10.99 16.87
CA LYS A 55 -10.35 11.93 16.46
C LYS A 55 -11.44 11.28 15.60
N ALA A 56 -11.20 10.08 15.08
CA ALA A 56 -12.12 9.35 14.21
C ALA A 56 -13.28 8.67 14.96
N LYS A 57 -13.39 8.87 16.29
CA LYS A 57 -14.55 8.38 17.04
C LYS A 57 -15.82 9.02 16.47
N PRO A 58 -16.83 8.23 16.06
CA PRO A 58 -18.04 8.76 15.44
C PRO A 58 -18.73 9.74 16.40
N LYS A 59 -18.91 10.98 15.94
CA LYS A 59 -19.74 11.97 16.64
C LYS A 59 -21.20 11.65 16.31
N SER A 60 -21.99 11.30 17.33
CA SER A 60 -23.44 11.25 17.18
C SER A 60 -23.93 12.67 16.92
N ILE A 61 -24.62 12.89 15.80
CA ILE A 61 -25.26 14.17 15.49
C ILE A 61 -26.76 13.98 15.73
N GLU A 62 -27.28 14.64 16.75
CA GLU A 62 -28.71 14.62 17.07
C GLU A 62 -29.44 15.55 16.10
N VAL A 63 -30.32 15.00 15.25
CA VAL A 63 -31.12 15.79 14.31
C VAL A 63 -32.39 16.24 15.03
N LYS A 64 -32.51 17.54 15.31
CA LYS A 64 -33.76 18.13 15.81
C LYS A 64 -34.73 18.34 14.65
N VAL A 65 -35.91 17.74 14.74
CA VAL A 65 -37.04 18.04 13.86
C VAL A 65 -37.89 19.10 14.54
N SER A 66 -38.19 20.19 13.83
CA SER A 66 -39.12 21.26 14.22
C SER A 66 -40.46 21.09 13.52
#